data_AF-A0A8T5JN63-F1
#
_entry.id   AF-A0A8T5JN63-F1
#
_cell.length_a   1.000
_cell.length_b   1.000
_cell.length_c   1.000
_cell.angle_alpha   90.00
_cell.angle_beta   90.00
_cell.angle_gamma   90.00
#
_symmetry.space_group_name_H-M   'P 1'
#
loop_
_entity.id
_entity.type
_entity.pdbx_description
1 polymer ?
#
loop_
_entity_poly.entity_id
_entity_poly.type
_entity_poly.pdbx_seq_one_letter_code
_entity_poly.pdbx_strand_id
1 'polypeptide(L)'
;MLSHFNLKKKFRKHIKEIVKTKKSAHSVAIGFAIGTFISLLPTPGFNILLGVLLVLIYEKVNKFSLFGSMAFWNPFVLAPIYFLSYKIGDLLFSITPVIKYDLSIINQFFNFSRTFLAGNLILALTLSVVGYFLVKKIVEVLQERHIIKNTDNK
;
A
#
# COMPACT_ATOMS: atom_id res chain seq x y z
N MET A 1 29.07 0.89 -22.83
CA MET A 1 28.93 -0.18 -21.79
C MET A 1 29.30 0.34 -20.38
N LEU A 2 28.76 1.51 -19.93
CA LEU A 2 29.15 2.17 -18.65
C LEU A 2 27.95 2.71 -17.82
N SER A 3 26.73 2.20 -18.05
CA SER A 3 25.51 2.72 -17.40
C SER A 3 25.20 2.05 -16.04
N HIS A 4 25.57 0.79 -15.83
CA HIS A 4 25.11 0.03 -14.66
C HIS A 4 25.88 0.31 -13.35
N PHE A 5 27.12 0.79 -13.41
CA PHE A 5 27.92 1.02 -12.19
C PHE A 5 27.47 2.27 -11.41
N ASN A 6 26.94 3.28 -12.10
CA ASN A 6 26.43 4.50 -11.49
C ASN A 6 25.08 4.31 -10.80
N LEU A 7 24.23 3.38 -11.27
CA LEU A 7 22.89 3.18 -10.71
C LEU A 7 22.96 2.59 -9.29
N LYS A 8 23.82 1.58 -9.08
CA LYS A 8 24.00 0.94 -7.76
C LYS A 8 24.61 1.91 -6.74
N LYS A 9 25.55 2.76 -7.16
CA LYS A 9 26.13 3.82 -6.30
C LYS A 9 25.11 4.91 -5.98
N LYS A 10 24.34 5.38 -6.97
CA LYS A 10 23.30 6.40 -6.79
C LYS A 10 22.16 5.91 -5.89
N PHE A 11 21.73 4.66 -6.08
CA PHE A 11 20.72 4.01 -5.24
C PHE A 11 21.22 3.87 -3.80
N ARG A 12 22.46 3.40 -3.60
CA ARG A 12 23.08 3.34 -2.26
C ARG A 12 23.19 4.72 -1.59
N LYS A 13 23.51 5.78 -2.35
CA LYS A 13 23.60 7.15 -1.82
C LYS A 13 22.22 7.67 -1.40
N HIS A 14 21.20 7.49 -2.23
CA HIS A 14 19.82 7.85 -1.90
C HIS A 14 19.29 7.06 -0.70
N ILE A 15 19.57 5.76 -0.63
CA ILE A 15 19.21 4.96 0.55
C ILE A 15 19.93 5.49 1.80
N LYS A 16 21.23 5.84 1.72
CA LYS A 16 21.95 6.46 2.84
C LYS A 16 21.38 7.82 3.26
N GLU A 17 20.94 8.65 2.32
CA GLU A 17 20.27 9.92 2.61
C GLU A 17 18.88 9.70 3.24
N ILE A 18 18.11 8.72 2.73
CA ILE A 18 16.82 8.30 3.29
C ILE A 18 16.98 7.71 4.70
N VAL A 19 18.12 7.09 4.99
CA VAL A 19 18.42 6.50 6.30
C VAL A 19 18.94 7.56 7.29
N LYS A 20 19.34 8.76 6.85
CA LYS A 20 19.87 9.79 7.75
C LYS A 20 18.84 10.79 8.28
N THR A 21 17.62 10.85 7.73
CA THR A 21 16.63 11.87 8.12
C THR A 21 15.31 11.25 8.58
N LYS A 22 14.70 11.80 9.64
CA LYS A 22 13.35 11.37 10.07
C LYS A 22 12.29 11.72 9.02
N LYS A 23 12.50 12.82 8.28
CA LYS A 23 11.60 13.26 7.21
C LYS A 23 11.49 12.21 6.09
N SER A 24 12.58 11.51 5.76
CA SER A 24 12.56 10.45 4.76
C SER A 24 11.91 9.15 5.24
N ALA A 25 12.03 8.79 6.52
CA ALA A 25 11.29 7.65 7.08
C ALA A 25 9.77 7.88 6.97
N HIS A 26 9.32 9.09 7.33
CA HIS A 26 7.92 9.49 7.17
C HIS A 26 7.47 9.49 5.70
N SER A 27 8.27 10.05 4.78
CA SER A 27 7.96 10.03 3.34
C SER A 27 7.84 8.62 2.74
N VAL A 28 8.68 7.68 3.20
CA VAL A 28 8.62 6.26 2.80
C VAL A 28 7.38 5.58 3.39
N ALA A 29 7.08 5.85 4.65
CA ALA A 29 5.90 5.30 5.31
C ALA A 29 4.59 5.80 4.66
N ILE A 30 4.49 7.11 4.38
CA ILE A 30 3.33 7.69 3.68
C ILE A 30 3.19 7.06 2.29
N GLY A 31 4.28 6.95 1.53
CA GLY A 31 4.17 6.39 0.18
C GLY A 31 3.72 4.94 0.18
N PHE A 32 4.25 4.12 1.10
CA PHE A 32 3.78 2.75 1.28
C PHE A 32 2.30 2.69 1.67
N ALA A 33 1.86 3.55 2.59
CA ALA A 33 0.47 3.60 3.04
C ALA A 33 -0.50 3.98 1.92
N ILE A 34 -0.15 5.00 1.13
CA ILE A 34 -0.94 5.46 -0.02
C ILE A 34 -0.99 4.37 -1.08
N GLY A 35 0.15 3.78 -1.47
CA GLY A 35 0.16 2.75 -2.49
C GLY A 35 -0.57 1.48 -2.05
N THR A 36 -0.50 1.12 -0.76
CA THR A 36 -1.31 0.05 -0.16
C THR A 36 -2.80 0.36 -0.26
N PHE A 37 -3.21 1.57 0.12
CA PHE A 37 -4.61 1.96 0.07
C PHE A 37 -5.17 1.86 -1.36
N ILE A 38 -4.45 2.40 -2.34
CA ILE A 38 -4.87 2.36 -3.75
C ILE A 38 -4.92 0.92 -4.28
N SER A 39 -3.93 0.09 -3.98
CA SER A 39 -3.91 -1.30 -4.46
C SER A 39 -5.02 -2.16 -3.86
N LEU A 40 -5.46 -1.83 -2.64
CA LEU A 40 -6.58 -2.51 -2.01
C LEU A 40 -7.93 -2.01 -2.52
N LEU A 41 -8.02 -0.81 -3.10
CA LEU A 41 -9.25 -0.37 -3.76
C LEU A 41 -9.51 -1.22 -5.03
N PRO A 42 -10.75 -1.66 -5.27
CA PRO A 42 -11.11 -2.39 -6.46
C PRO A 42 -11.27 -1.42 -7.65
N THR A 43 -10.16 -0.81 -8.06
CA THR A 43 -10.04 0.12 -9.19
C THR A 43 -9.31 -0.56 -10.36
N PRO A 44 -9.95 -1.55 -11.02
CA PRO A 44 -9.31 -2.36 -12.06
C PRO A 44 -8.75 -1.46 -13.19
N GLY A 45 -7.47 -1.61 -13.49
CA GLY A 45 -6.77 -0.84 -14.54
C GLY A 45 -6.39 0.60 -14.16
N PHE A 46 -6.97 1.19 -13.11
CA PHE A 46 -6.72 2.59 -12.74
C PHE A 46 -5.72 2.78 -11.59
N ASN A 47 -5.33 1.72 -10.88
CA ASN A 47 -4.43 1.78 -9.72
C ASN A 47 -3.11 2.51 -10.00
N ILE A 48 -2.46 2.20 -11.13
CA ILE A 48 -1.19 2.83 -11.54
C ILE A 48 -1.41 4.32 -11.84
N LEU A 49 -2.49 4.67 -12.54
CA LEU A 49 -2.82 6.06 -12.87
C LEU A 49 -3.05 6.88 -11.61
N LEU A 50 -3.81 6.35 -10.64
CA LEU A 50 -4.00 6.96 -9.33
C LEU A 50 -2.67 7.15 -8.59
N GLY A 51 -1.80 6.16 -8.64
CA GLY A 51 -0.45 6.25 -8.06
C GLY A 51 0.39 7.37 -8.67
N VAL A 52 0.40 7.48 -10.00
CA VAL A 52 1.10 8.56 -10.72
C VAL A 52 0.51 9.92 -10.34
N LEU A 53 -0.81 10.06 -10.37
CA LEU A 53 -1.49 11.32 -10.06
C LEU A 53 -1.17 11.78 -8.62
N LEU A 54 -1.20 10.87 -7.66
CA LEU A 54 -0.88 11.19 -6.26
C LEU A 54 0.58 11.57 -6.05
N VAL A 55 1.51 10.93 -6.79
CA VAL A 55 2.91 11.34 -6.78
C VAL A 55 3.12 12.74 -7.36
N LEU A 56 2.31 13.14 -8.34
CA LEU A 56 2.37 14.49 -8.93
C LEU A 56 1.80 15.54 -7.98
N ILE A 57 0.72 15.23 -7.24
CA ILE A 57 0.07 16.16 -6.31
C ILE A 57 0.84 16.26 -4.99
N TYR A 58 1.43 15.16 -4.51
CA TYR A 58 2.07 15.10 -3.20
C TYR A 58 3.59 14.88 -3.32
N GLU A 59 4.34 15.98 -3.43
CA GLU A 59 5.81 15.95 -3.56
C GLU A 59 6.55 15.28 -2.39
N LYS A 60 5.90 15.20 -1.21
CA LYS A 60 6.48 14.58 0.00
C LYS A 60 6.43 13.05 -0.02
N VAL A 61 5.75 12.44 -0.99
CA VAL A 61 5.58 10.99 -1.09
C VAL A 61 6.80 10.35 -1.74
N ASN A 62 7.34 9.29 -1.12
CA ASN A 62 8.41 8.52 -1.75
C ASN A 62 7.83 7.59 -2.84
N LYS A 63 8.11 7.93 -4.10
CA LYS A 63 7.63 7.21 -5.29
C LYS A 63 7.99 5.72 -5.27
N PHE A 64 9.20 5.37 -4.83
CA PHE A 64 9.65 3.97 -4.76
C PHE A 64 8.85 3.17 -3.73
N SER A 65 8.56 3.76 -2.56
CA SER A 65 7.73 3.09 -1.56
C SER A 65 6.27 2.92 -2.02
N LEU A 66 5.73 3.90 -2.74
CA LEU A 66 4.38 3.86 -3.28
C LEU A 66 4.25 2.75 -4.33
N PHE A 67 5.05 2.80 -5.41
CA PHE A 67 4.98 1.78 -6.45
C PHE A 67 5.46 0.41 -5.97
N GLY A 68 6.40 0.37 -5.01
CA GLY A 68 6.85 -0.87 -4.36
C GLY A 68 5.73 -1.53 -3.57
N SER A 69 4.96 -0.76 -2.80
CA SER A 69 3.76 -1.29 -2.12
C SER A 69 2.70 -1.76 -3.12
N MET A 70 2.52 -1.04 -4.23
CA MET A 70 1.56 -1.45 -5.26
C MET A 70 1.92 -2.78 -5.91
N ALA A 71 3.21 -2.99 -6.18
CA ALA A 71 3.72 -4.25 -6.73
C ALA A 71 3.63 -5.41 -5.73
N PHE A 72 3.71 -5.13 -4.42
CA PHE A 72 3.54 -6.14 -3.38
C PHE A 72 2.12 -6.73 -3.38
N TRP A 73 1.10 -5.88 -3.53
CA TRP A 73 -0.32 -6.27 -3.57
C TRP A 73 -0.71 -6.90 -4.91
N ASN A 74 -0.16 -8.07 -5.21
CA ASN A 74 -0.49 -8.86 -6.39
C ASN A 74 -1.78 -9.71 -6.18
N PRO A 75 -2.37 -10.29 -7.24
CA PRO A 75 -3.63 -11.04 -7.14
C PRO A 75 -3.64 -12.16 -6.10
N PHE A 76 -2.50 -12.83 -5.88
CA PHE A 76 -2.39 -13.90 -4.89
C PHE A 76 -2.48 -13.37 -3.46
N VAL A 77 -1.87 -12.21 -3.19
CA VAL A 77 -1.96 -11.53 -1.89
C VAL A 77 -3.35 -10.90 -1.69
N LEU A 78 -3.95 -10.37 -2.76
CA LEU A 78 -5.25 -9.71 -2.72
C LEU A 78 -6.43 -10.68 -2.55
N ALA A 79 -6.36 -11.90 -3.09
CA ALA A 79 -7.44 -12.87 -3.01
C ALA A 79 -7.97 -13.12 -1.58
N PRO A 80 -7.11 -13.47 -0.58
CA PRO A 80 -7.58 -13.64 0.80
C PRO A 80 -8.04 -12.32 1.43
N ILE A 81 -7.45 -11.18 1.06
CA ILE A 81 -7.84 -9.85 1.56
C ILE A 81 -9.27 -9.52 1.09
N TYR A 82 -9.58 -9.75 -0.17
CA TYR A 82 -10.92 -9.50 -0.73
C TYR A 82 -11.99 -10.42 -0.16
N PHE A 83 -11.64 -11.67 0.16
CA PHE A 83 -12.52 -12.55 0.91
C PHE A 83 -12.82 -11.98 2.32
N LEU A 84 -11.81 -11.49 3.02
CA LEU A 84 -11.99 -10.83 4.32
C LEU A 84 -12.78 -9.52 4.19
N SER A 85 -12.55 -8.73 3.14
CA SER A 85 -13.32 -7.52 2.83
C SER A 85 -14.80 -7.84 2.71
N TYR A 86 -15.13 -8.90 1.96
CA TYR A 86 -16.52 -9.36 1.85
C TYR A 86 -17.08 -9.76 3.21
N LYS A 87 -16.36 -10.57 4.00
CA LYS A 87 -16.83 -11.02 5.32
C LYS A 87 -17.06 -9.88 6.31
N ILE A 88 -16.20 -8.87 6.31
CA ILE A 88 -16.37 -7.69 7.16
C ILE A 88 -17.59 -6.88 6.70
N GLY A 89 -17.78 -6.71 5.39
CA GLY A 89 -18.98 -6.10 4.86
C GLY A 89 -20.24 -6.86 5.26
N ASP A 90 -20.23 -8.17 5.07
CA ASP A 90 -21.36 -9.06 5.38
C ASP A 90 -21.76 -8.97 6.86
N LEU A 91 -20.77 -8.92 7.76
CA LEU A 91 -21.02 -8.70 9.19
C LEU A 91 -21.70 -7.36 9.48
N LEU A 92 -21.30 -6.29 8.77
CA LEU A 92 -21.83 -4.94 8.99
C LEU A 92 -23.27 -4.77 8.52
N PHE A 93 -23.66 -5.47 7.45
CA PHE A 93 -24.98 -5.31 6.84
C PHE A 93 -25.91 -6.50 7.07
N SER A 94 -25.40 -7.65 7.54
CA SER A 94 -26.15 -8.90 7.78
C SER A 94 -27.00 -9.33 6.58
N ILE A 95 -26.52 -9.08 5.36
CA ILE A 95 -27.25 -9.38 4.13
C ILE A 95 -26.76 -10.73 3.62
N THR A 96 -27.48 -11.81 3.92
CA THR A 96 -27.33 -13.05 3.16
C THR A 96 -28.01 -12.88 1.80
N PRO A 97 -27.28 -12.77 0.67
CA PRO A 97 -27.93 -12.75 -0.62
C PRO A 97 -28.53 -14.13 -0.88
N VAL A 98 -29.85 -14.27 -0.69
CA VAL A 98 -30.59 -15.46 -1.13
C VAL A 98 -30.61 -15.43 -2.66
N ILE A 99 -29.81 -16.29 -3.29
CA ILE A 99 -29.70 -16.38 -4.75
C ILE A 99 -31.03 -16.95 -5.29
N LYS A 100 -31.89 -16.08 -5.84
CA LYS A 100 -33.06 -16.45 -6.65
C LYS A 100 -32.87 -15.86 -8.04
N TYR A 101 -32.91 -16.69 -9.08
CA TYR A 101 -32.65 -16.31 -10.47
C TYR A 101 -33.89 -15.66 -11.11
N ASP A 102 -33.83 -14.35 -11.40
CA ASP A 102 -34.51 -13.58 -12.47
C ASP A 102 -34.51 -12.07 -12.11
N LEU A 103 -34.10 -11.16 -13.01
CA LEU A 103 -33.83 -9.70 -12.87
C LEU A 103 -33.05 -9.23 -11.61
N SER A 104 -32.78 -10.14 -10.70
CA SER A 104 -32.13 -10.04 -9.41
C SER A 104 -30.62 -10.02 -9.52
N ILE A 105 -30.04 -10.39 -10.67
CA ILE A 105 -28.59 -10.38 -10.90
C ILE A 105 -28.03 -8.97 -10.71
N ILE A 106 -28.76 -7.93 -11.16
CA ILE A 106 -28.37 -6.53 -10.99
C ILE A 106 -28.44 -6.14 -9.50
N ASN A 107 -29.53 -6.49 -8.81
CA ASN A 107 -29.69 -6.20 -7.39
C ASN A 107 -28.69 -6.99 -6.51
N GLN A 108 -28.39 -8.23 -6.87
CA GLN A 108 -27.40 -9.07 -6.22
C GLN A 108 -25.99 -8.51 -6.44
N PHE A 109 -25.66 -8.12 -7.66
CA PHE A 109 -24.40 -7.45 -7.97
C PHE A 109 -24.27 -6.13 -7.21
N PHE A 110 -25.34 -5.34 -7.12
CA PHE A 110 -25.37 -4.10 -6.38
C PHE A 110 -25.17 -4.32 -4.87
N ASN A 111 -25.92 -5.25 -4.27
CA ASN A 111 -25.81 -5.60 -2.86
C ASN A 111 -24.45 -6.19 -2.51
N PHE A 112 -23.94 -7.09 -3.36
CA PHE A 112 -22.59 -7.62 -3.25
C PHE A 112 -21.54 -6.49 -3.32
N SER A 113 -21.62 -5.64 -4.34
CA SER A 113 -20.67 -4.54 -4.55
C SER A 113 -20.67 -3.57 -3.38
N ARG A 114 -21.83 -3.20 -2.86
CA ARG A 114 -21.94 -2.31 -1.68
C ARG A 114 -21.29 -2.93 -0.45
N THR A 115 -21.62 -4.19 -0.16
CA THR A 115 -21.10 -4.94 0.98
C THR A 115 -19.59 -5.09 0.87
N PHE A 116 -19.12 -5.51 -0.29
CA PHE A 116 -17.71 -5.66 -0.62
C PHE A 116 -16.95 -4.34 -0.51
N LEU A 117 -17.43 -3.26 -1.14
CA LEU A 117 -16.80 -1.94 -1.10
C LEU A 117 -16.69 -1.39 0.32
N ALA A 118 -17.75 -1.53 1.13
CA ALA A 118 -17.75 -1.07 2.50
C ALA A 118 -16.72 -1.81 3.37
N GLY A 119 -16.70 -3.14 3.31
CA GLY A 119 -15.70 -3.92 4.05
C GLY A 119 -14.28 -3.69 3.52
N ASN A 120 -14.14 -3.49 2.21
CA ASN A 120 -12.87 -3.19 1.58
C ASN A 120 -12.31 -1.83 1.98
N LEU A 121 -13.14 -0.79 2.11
CA LEU A 121 -12.70 0.51 2.61
C LEU A 121 -12.16 0.42 4.04
N ILE A 122 -12.83 -0.34 4.90
CA ILE A 122 -12.38 -0.54 6.28
C ILE A 122 -11.05 -1.29 6.32
N LEU A 123 -10.93 -2.38 5.57
CA LEU A 123 -9.66 -3.13 5.50
C LEU A 123 -8.54 -2.30 4.86
N ALA A 124 -8.81 -1.59 3.78
CA ALA A 124 -7.83 -0.76 3.09
C ALA A 124 -7.28 0.33 4.00
N LEU A 125 -8.15 1.03 4.75
CA LEU A 125 -7.73 2.02 5.74
C LEU A 125 -6.92 1.38 6.86
N THR A 126 -7.39 0.25 7.41
CA THR A 126 -6.71 -0.44 8.51
C THR A 126 -5.30 -0.89 8.09
N LEU A 127 -5.20 -1.59 6.96
CA LEU A 127 -3.92 -2.08 6.44
C LEU A 127 -2.99 -0.94 6.02
N SER A 128 -3.54 0.16 5.48
CA SER A 128 -2.77 1.35 5.15
C SER A 128 -2.17 1.99 6.39
N VAL A 129 -2.96 2.18 7.46
CA VAL A 129 -2.50 2.75 8.73
C VAL A 129 -1.48 1.83 9.41
N VAL A 130 -1.75 0.54 9.48
CA VAL A 130 -0.80 -0.45 10.03
C VAL A 130 0.49 -0.45 9.22
N GLY A 131 0.39 -0.46 7.88
CA GLY A 131 1.53 -0.39 6.97
C GLY A 131 2.39 0.87 7.19
N TYR A 132 1.77 2.03 7.38
CA TYR A 132 2.47 3.27 7.72
C TYR A 132 3.34 3.11 8.96
N PHE A 133 2.77 2.66 10.08
CA PHE A 133 3.51 2.54 11.34
C PHE A 133 4.60 1.47 11.27
N LEU A 134 4.32 0.32 10.64
CA LEU A 134 5.28 -0.75 10.45
C LEU A 134 6.49 -0.27 9.64
N VAL A 135 6.25 0.33 8.46
CA VAL A 135 7.32 0.81 7.60
C VAL A 135 8.10 1.93 8.26
N LYS A 136 7.43 2.87 8.93
CA LYS A 136 8.10 3.93 9.68
C LYS A 136 9.06 3.36 10.72
N LYS A 137 8.60 2.41 11.55
CA LYS A 137 9.40 1.78 12.60
C LYS A 137 10.56 0.98 12.01
N ILE A 138 10.33 0.22 10.92
CA ILE A 138 11.40 -0.52 10.24
C ILE A 138 12.48 0.43 9.74
N VAL A 139 12.08 1.51 9.07
CA VAL A 139 13.06 2.49 8.56
C VAL A 139 13.83 3.10 9.72
N GLU A 140 13.17 3.60 10.77
CA GLU A 140 13.81 4.18 11.96
C GLU A 140 14.83 3.23 12.61
N VAL A 141 14.48 1.96 12.81
CA VAL A 141 15.40 0.94 13.36
C VAL A 141 16.60 0.72 12.44
N LEU A 142 16.41 0.72 11.12
CA LEU A 142 17.51 0.64 10.16
C LEU A 142 18.40 1.90 10.20
N GLN A 143 17.84 3.08 10.51
CA GLN A 143 18.61 4.31 10.73
C GLN A 143 19.51 4.19 11.96
N GLU A 144 18.96 3.76 13.10
CA GLU A 144 19.69 3.61 14.37
C GLU A 144 20.85 2.62 14.23
N ARG A 145 20.59 1.44 13.63
CA ARG A 145 21.64 0.42 13.40
C ARG A 145 22.76 0.91 12.49
N HIS A 146 22.47 1.78 11.53
CA HIS A 146 23.49 2.32 10.63
C HIS A 146 24.33 3.43 11.31
N ILE A 147 23.79 4.13 12.31
CA ILE A 147 24.54 5.11 13.11
C ILE A 147 25.52 4.38 14.04
N ILE A 148 25.07 3.36 14.77
CA ILE A 148 25.89 2.60 15.73
C ILE A 148 27.10 1.96 15.04
N LYS A 149 26.86 1.29 13.90
CA LYS A 149 27.93 0.59 13.14
C LYS A 149 28.98 1.51 12.52
N ASN A 150 28.74 2.83 12.50
CA ASN A 150 29.67 3.83 11.98
C ASN A 150 30.44 4.56 13.10
N THR A 151 29.98 4.43 14.35
CA THR A 151 30.68 4.91 15.56
C THR A 151 31.67 3.87 16.07
N ASP A 152 31.35 2.57 15.95
CA ASP A 152 32.25 1.46 16.32
C ASP A 152 33.41 1.23 15.34
N ASN A 153 33.40 1.90 14.18
CA ASN A 153 34.40 1.79 13.11
C ASN A 153 35.28 3.06 13.00
N LYS A 154 35.30 3.88 14.05
CA LYS A 154 36.07 5.12 14.17
C LYS A 154 37.02 5.02 15.35
#